data_AF-A0A1F2RNC3-F1
#
_entry.id   AF-A0A1F2RNC3-F1
#
_cell.length_a   1.000
_cell.length_b   1.000
_cell.length_c   1.000
_cell.angle_alpha   90.00
_cell.angle_beta   90.00
_cell.angle_gamma   90.00
#
_symmetry.space_group_name_H-M   'P 1'
#
loop_
_entity.id
_entity.type
_entity.pdbx_description
1 polymer ?
#
loop_
_entity_poly.entity_id
_entity_poly.type
_entity_poly.pdbx_seq_one_letter_code
_entity_poly.pdbx_strand_id
1 'polypeptide(L)'
;MASTGAVSPNRDLDGHQLQVLHETDATQQQTLLCGVVATENGGAVVFTWLRSQPLPRRFLDSFLRQGQTHLPSLLVQFMFAHVENTYFSENWWRSLPDGDRQHVRSLALTRNAYYTPFSYSTSRIVPWRVLDAKIEDAA
;
A
#
# COMPACT_ATOMS: atom_id res chain seq x y z
N MET A 1 -13.95 1.05 1.92
CA MET A 1 -12.97 0.00 1.58
C MET A 1 -12.51 -0.61 2.89
N ALA A 2 -12.25 -1.91 2.91
CA ALA A 2 -11.63 -2.61 4.04
C ALA A 2 -10.46 -3.43 3.48
N SER A 3 -9.30 -3.39 4.13
CA SER A 3 -8.13 -4.16 3.72
C SER A 3 -7.29 -4.49 4.95
N THR A 4 -6.74 -5.69 5.02
CA THR A 4 -5.84 -6.10 6.10
C THR A 4 -4.84 -7.13 5.62
N GLY A 5 -3.57 -6.99 5.99
CA GLY A 5 -2.55 -7.95 5.57
C GLY A 5 -1.17 -7.67 6.12
N ALA A 6 -0.29 -8.64 5.89
CA ALA A 6 1.14 -8.54 6.15
C ALA A 6 1.88 -8.48 4.80
N VAL A 7 2.79 -7.53 4.66
CA VAL A 7 3.56 -7.29 3.45
C VAL A 7 5.03 -7.21 3.82
N SER A 8 5.92 -7.81 3.04
CA SER A 8 7.37 -7.72 3.21
C SER A 8 7.92 -6.83 2.09
N PRO A 9 7.81 -5.49 2.17
CA PRO A 9 8.10 -4.60 1.06
C PRO A 9 9.55 -4.79 0.60
N ASN A 10 9.75 -5.27 -0.63
CA ASN A 10 11.07 -5.55 -1.19
C ASN A 10 11.64 -4.37 -1.97
N ARG A 11 10.81 -3.41 -2.36
CA ARG A 11 11.17 -2.17 -3.05
C ARG A 11 10.37 -0.99 -2.50
N ASP A 12 10.95 0.20 -2.56
CA ASP A 12 10.22 1.45 -2.32
C ASP A 12 9.44 1.90 -3.57
N LEU A 13 8.65 2.98 -3.45
CA LEU A 13 7.89 3.52 -4.58
C LEU A 13 8.76 4.06 -5.73
N ASP A 14 10.03 4.37 -5.45
CA ASP A 14 11.01 4.85 -6.43
C ASP A 14 11.74 3.67 -7.12
N GLY A 15 11.42 2.43 -6.74
CA GLY A 15 11.98 1.20 -7.29
C GLY A 15 13.28 0.73 -6.63
N HIS A 16 13.78 1.45 -5.62
CA HIS A 16 14.98 1.05 -4.88
C HIS A 16 14.71 -0.21 -4.07
N GLN A 17 15.62 -1.17 -4.14
CA GLN A 17 15.51 -2.41 -3.38
C GLN A 17 15.69 -2.15 -1.87
N LEU A 18 14.75 -2.65 -1.08
CA LEU A 18 14.77 -2.58 0.39
C LEU A 18 15.27 -3.89 1.00
N GLN A 19 14.83 -5.04 0.49
CA GLN A 19 15.21 -6.37 0.96
C GLN A 19 15.10 -7.41 -0.15
N VAL A 20 15.87 -8.50 -0.02
CA VAL A 20 15.83 -9.66 -0.92
C VAL A 20 14.96 -10.73 -0.27
N LEU A 21 13.83 -11.11 -0.89
CA LEU A 21 12.88 -12.05 -0.28
C LEU A 21 13.18 -13.53 -0.55
N HIS A 22 14.16 -13.84 -1.41
CA HIS A 22 14.55 -15.23 -1.72
C HIS A 22 15.85 -15.66 -1.01
N GLU A 23 16.37 -14.84 -0.10
CA GLU A 23 17.49 -15.23 0.75
C GLU A 23 17.01 -16.21 1.84
N THR A 24 17.81 -17.24 2.09
CA THR A 24 17.46 -18.38 2.95
C THR A 24 17.39 -18.05 4.44
N ASP A 25 17.94 -16.91 4.86
CA ASP A 25 17.88 -16.45 6.23
C ASP A 25 16.57 -15.69 6.49
N ALA A 26 15.51 -16.46 6.78
CA ALA A 26 14.19 -15.92 7.11
C ALA A 26 14.18 -14.98 8.33
N THR A 27 15.25 -14.93 9.13
CA THR A 27 15.34 -14.04 10.30
C THR A 27 15.55 -12.57 9.93
N GLN A 28 15.89 -12.28 8.67
CA GLN A 28 16.15 -10.91 8.21
C GLN A 28 14.98 -10.25 7.49
N GLN A 29 13.92 -11.00 7.13
CA GLN A 29 12.77 -10.42 6.44
C GLN A 29 11.98 -9.50 7.36
N GLN A 30 11.76 -8.27 6.90
CA GLN A 30 11.07 -7.24 7.67
C GLN A 30 9.65 -7.07 7.15
N THR A 31 8.70 -7.16 8.06
CA THR A 31 7.27 -7.22 7.74
C THR A 31 6.57 -5.95 8.19
N LEU A 32 5.71 -5.47 7.32
CA LEU A 32 4.79 -4.36 7.53
C LEU A 32 3.37 -4.93 7.60
N LEU A 33 2.70 -4.72 8.73
CA LEU A 33 1.27 -5.00 8.85
C LEU A 33 0.50 -3.77 8.40
N CYS A 34 -0.59 -3.97 7.69
CA CYS A 34 -1.47 -2.89 7.24
C CYS A 34 -2.93 -3.24 7.54
N GLY A 35 -3.71 -2.22 7.88
CA GLY A 35 -5.13 -2.34 8.15
C GLY A 35 -5.88 -1.06 7.83
N VAL A 36 -7.11 -1.19 7.33
CA VAL A 36 -8.03 -0.06 7.14
C VAL A 36 -9.12 -0.14 8.20
N VAL A 37 -9.23 0.90 9.02
CA VAL A 37 -10.23 1.01 10.09
C VAL A 37 -11.20 2.15 9.81
N ALA A 38 -12.47 1.93 10.13
CA ALA A 38 -13.47 3.00 10.10
C ALA A 38 -13.27 3.95 11.29
N THR A 39 -13.56 5.23 11.08
CA THR A 39 -13.56 6.27 12.10
C THR A 39 -14.84 7.08 11.97
N GLU A 40 -15.18 7.91 12.96
CA GLU A 40 -16.40 8.74 12.91
C GLU A 40 -16.45 9.63 11.66
N ASN A 41 -15.29 10.13 11.21
CA ASN A 41 -15.19 11.09 10.11
C ASN A 41 -14.60 10.48 8.81
N GLY A 42 -14.63 9.15 8.67
CA GLY A 42 -14.13 8.45 7.48
C GLY A 42 -13.40 7.16 7.83
N GLY A 43 -12.09 7.08 7.52
CA GLY A 43 -11.27 5.92 7.84
C GLY A 43 -9.80 6.25 7.97
N ALA A 44 -9.06 5.36 8.61
CA ALA A 44 -7.61 5.44 8.75
C ALA A 44 -6.97 4.21 8.11
N VAL A 45 -5.86 4.44 7.39
CA VAL A 45 -4.95 3.38 6.98
C VAL A 45 -3.84 3.34 8.01
N VAL A 46 -3.75 2.23 8.74
CA VAL A 46 -2.80 2.03 9.84
C VAL A 46 -1.75 1.04 9.39
N PHE A 47 -0.50 1.40 9.61
CA PHE A 47 0.65 0.55 9.37
C PHE A 47 1.38 0.29 10.68
N THR A 48 1.78 -0.96 10.94
CA THR A 48 2.55 -1.32 12.13
C THR A 48 3.70 -2.27 11.76
N TRP A 49 4.81 -2.15 12.48
CA TRP A 49 6.00 -2.98 12.30
C TRP A 49 6.81 -3.01 13.60
N LEU A 50 7.78 -3.92 13.69
CA LEU A 50 8.70 -3.98 14.83
C LEU A 50 9.67 -2.80 14.79
N ARG A 51 9.87 -2.10 15.92
CA ARG A 51 10.79 -0.94 16.00
C ARG A 51 12.20 -1.24 15.50
N SER A 52 12.70 -2.46 15.73
CA SER A 52 14.03 -2.89 15.28
C SER A 52 14.15 -3.06 13.77
N GLN A 53 13.04 -2.98 13.02
CA GLN A 53 12.98 -3.17 11.58
C GLN A 53 12.91 -1.81 10.86
N PRO A 54 14.02 -1.31 10.28
CA PRO A 54 14.05 0.00 9.62
C PRO A 54 13.40 0.04 8.22
N LEU A 55 13.26 -1.09 7.53
CA LEU A 55 12.81 -1.12 6.13
C LEU A 55 11.33 -0.74 5.95
N PRO A 56 10.39 -1.19 6.81
CA PRO A 56 9.01 -0.71 6.75
C PRO A 56 8.89 0.81 6.85
N ARG A 57 9.70 1.45 7.71
CA ARG A 57 9.75 2.91 7.80
C ARG A 57 10.22 3.55 6.49
N ARG A 58 11.32 3.06 5.90
CA ARG A 58 11.82 3.55 4.60
C ARG A 58 10.77 3.40 3.49
N PHE A 59 10.02 2.31 3.50
CA PHE A 59 8.91 2.10 2.57
C PHE A 59 7.81 3.15 2.75
N LEU A 60 7.34 3.37 3.98
CA LEU A 60 6.31 4.38 4.28
C LEU A 60 6.76 5.81 4.01
N ASP A 61 8.03 6.14 4.29
CA ASP A 61 8.60 7.43 3.93
C ASP A 61 8.50 7.67 2.41
N SER A 62 8.66 6.64 1.58
CA SER A 62 8.49 6.76 0.13
C SER A 62 7.06 7.09 -0.29
N PHE A 63 6.03 6.62 0.44
CA PHE A 63 4.64 7.02 0.23
C PHE A 63 4.40 8.49 0.60
N LEU A 64 4.91 8.91 1.76
CA LEU A 64 4.71 10.28 2.24
C LEU A 64 5.37 11.31 1.31
N ARG A 65 6.52 10.97 0.69
CA ARG A 65 7.19 11.82 -0.31
C ARG A 65 6.34 12.11 -1.55
N GLN A 66 5.37 11.26 -1.89
CA GLN A 66 4.48 11.47 -3.05
C GLN A 66 3.46 12.59 -2.82
N GLY A 67 3.36 13.10 -1.59
CA GLY A 67 2.46 14.17 -1.22
C GLY A 67 1.01 13.71 -1.00
N GLN A 68 0.29 14.50 -0.20
CA GLN A 68 -1.05 14.16 0.28
C GLN A 68 -2.10 14.02 -0.84
N THR A 69 -1.87 14.64 -2.00
CA THR A 69 -2.78 14.59 -3.15
C THR A 69 -2.80 13.21 -3.80
N HIS A 70 -1.65 12.56 -3.94
CA HIS A 70 -1.52 11.26 -4.60
C HIS A 70 -1.63 10.09 -3.63
N LEU A 71 -1.26 10.32 -2.36
CA LEU A 71 -1.20 9.30 -1.32
C LEU A 71 -2.42 8.37 -1.25
N PRO A 72 -3.68 8.85 -1.27
CA PRO A 72 -4.84 7.96 -1.18
C PRO A 72 -4.93 6.96 -2.35
N SER A 73 -4.67 7.43 -3.56
CA SER A 73 -4.75 6.60 -4.76
C SER A 73 -3.59 5.61 -4.83
N LEU A 74 -2.42 5.98 -4.33
CA LEU A 74 -1.28 5.07 -4.18
C LEU A 74 -1.55 3.99 -3.14
N LEU A 75 -2.14 4.33 -1.99
CA LEU A 75 -2.49 3.37 -0.94
C LEU A 75 -3.49 2.32 -1.43
N VAL A 76 -4.51 2.73 -2.19
CA VAL A 76 -5.47 1.80 -2.79
C VAL A 76 -4.77 0.87 -3.77
N GLN A 77 -3.95 1.38 -4.68
CA GLN A 77 -3.19 0.56 -5.61
C GLN A 77 -2.23 -0.40 -4.90
N PHE A 78 -1.57 0.05 -3.82
CA PHE A 78 -0.74 -0.79 -2.97
C PHE A 78 -1.52 -1.97 -2.39
N MET A 79 -2.72 -1.73 -1.86
CA MET A 79 -3.55 -2.79 -1.29
C MET A 79 -4.01 -3.78 -2.35
N PHE A 80 -4.40 -3.33 -3.54
CA PHE A 80 -4.72 -4.24 -4.63
C PHE A 80 -3.52 -5.06 -5.10
N ALA A 81 -2.32 -4.49 -5.09
CA ALA A 81 -1.12 -5.20 -5.51
C ALA A 81 -0.62 -6.22 -4.46
N HIS A 82 -0.68 -5.88 -3.16
CA HIS A 82 0.02 -6.64 -2.12
C HIS A 82 -0.90 -7.32 -1.10
N VAL A 83 -2.17 -6.92 -1.00
CA VAL A 83 -3.06 -7.34 0.10
C VAL A 83 -4.26 -8.08 -0.47
N GLU A 84 -4.22 -9.42 -0.37
CA GLU A 84 -5.27 -10.30 -0.90
C GLU A 84 -6.63 -10.05 -0.25
N ASN A 85 -6.66 -9.75 1.05
CA ASN A 85 -7.89 -9.47 1.81
C ASN A 85 -8.34 -8.02 1.64
N THR A 86 -8.64 -7.61 0.40
CA THR A 86 -9.11 -6.26 0.06
C THR A 86 -10.56 -6.28 -0.46
N TYR A 87 -11.44 -5.56 0.25
CA TYR A 87 -12.86 -5.39 -0.06
C TYR A 87 -13.16 -3.94 -0.40
N PHE A 88 -13.93 -3.72 -1.46
CA PHE A 88 -14.21 -2.39 -2.00
C PHE A 88 -15.66 -2.23 -2.42
N SER A 89 -16.09 -0.98 -2.60
CA SER A 89 -17.46 -0.66 -3.02
C SER A 89 -17.65 -0.96 -4.51
N GLU A 90 -18.73 -1.67 -4.85
CA GLU A 90 -19.13 -1.88 -6.25
C GLU A 90 -19.40 -0.55 -6.96
N ASN A 91 -20.03 0.42 -6.29
CA ASN A 91 -20.29 1.74 -6.86
C ASN A 91 -19.00 2.47 -7.22
N TRP A 92 -17.98 2.41 -6.34
CA TRP A 92 -16.66 2.95 -6.65
C TRP A 92 -16.07 2.25 -7.87
N TRP A 93 -16.07 0.91 -7.89
CA TRP A 93 -15.54 0.13 -9.01
C TRP A 93 -16.19 0.47 -10.36
N ARG A 94 -17.52 0.64 -10.36
CA ARG A 94 -18.29 1.00 -11.56
C ARG A 94 -18.11 2.46 -11.98
N SER A 95 -17.72 3.34 -11.06
CA SER A 95 -17.46 4.76 -11.34
C SER A 95 -16.08 5.04 -11.96
N LEU A 96 -15.15 4.08 -11.88
CA LEU A 96 -13.81 4.25 -12.45
C LEU A 96 -13.86 4.31 -13.99
N PRO A 97 -13.07 5.20 -14.62
CA PRO A 97 -12.79 5.11 -16.06
C PRO A 97 -12.24 3.73 -16.43
N ASP A 98 -12.49 3.29 -17.67
CA ASP A 98 -12.09 1.95 -18.12
C ASP A 98 -10.59 1.67 -17.94
N GLY A 99 -9.73 2.65 -18.24
CA GLY A 99 -8.28 2.53 -18.05
C GLY A 99 -7.88 2.34 -16.59
N ASP A 100 -8.42 3.17 -15.68
CA ASP A 100 -8.13 3.06 -14.25
C ASP A 100 -8.65 1.74 -13.66
N ARG A 101 -9.83 1.30 -14.11
CA ARG A 101 -10.42 0.03 -13.70
C ARG A 101 -9.59 -1.17 -14.17
N GLN A 102 -9.12 -1.15 -15.42
CA GLN A 102 -8.23 -2.18 -15.95
C GLN A 102 -6.88 -2.20 -15.20
N HIS A 103 -6.35 -1.02 -14.87
CA HIS A 103 -5.13 -0.88 -14.08
C HIS A 103 -5.27 -1.46 -12.68
N VAL A 104 -6.30 -1.07 -11.93
CA VAL A 104 -6.55 -1.65 -10.60
C VAL A 104 -6.75 -3.17 -10.68
N ARG A 105 -7.44 -3.65 -11.73
CA ARG A 105 -7.61 -5.09 -11.98
C ARG A 105 -6.28 -5.80 -12.19
N SER A 106 -5.34 -5.22 -12.94
CA SER A 106 -4.05 -5.85 -13.21
C SER A 106 -3.21 -5.99 -11.95
N LEU A 107 -3.27 -4.99 -11.06
CA LEU A 107 -2.64 -5.08 -9.73
C LEU A 107 -3.24 -6.23 -8.92
N ALA A 108 -4.57 -6.33 -8.85
CA ALA A 108 -5.28 -7.41 -8.13
C ALA A 108 -5.00 -8.81 -8.67
N LEU A 109 -4.69 -8.93 -9.96
CA LEU A 109 -4.38 -10.20 -10.63
C LEU A 109 -2.88 -10.52 -10.64
N THR A 110 -2.05 -9.65 -10.06
CA THR A 110 -0.62 -9.88 -9.98
C THR A 110 -0.34 -10.99 -8.98
N ARG A 111 0.08 -12.17 -9.48
CA ARG A 111 0.34 -13.35 -8.65
C ARG A 111 1.43 -13.14 -7.62
N ASN A 112 2.40 -12.29 -7.94
CA ASN A 112 3.54 -12.01 -7.08
C ASN A 112 4.02 -10.57 -7.30
N ALA A 113 3.50 -9.64 -6.49
CA ALA A 113 3.82 -8.23 -6.59
C ALA A 113 5.29 -7.91 -6.30
N TYR A 114 6.04 -8.82 -5.68
CA TYR A 114 7.46 -8.60 -5.38
C TYR A 114 8.37 -8.80 -6.59
N TYR A 115 8.00 -9.67 -7.52
CA TYR A 115 8.85 -10.07 -8.65
C TYR A 115 8.19 -9.87 -10.02
N THR A 116 6.93 -9.43 -10.05
CA THR A 116 6.25 -9.03 -11.28
C THR A 116 6.36 -7.52 -11.44
N PRO A 117 6.95 -7.02 -12.54
CA PRO A 117 7.02 -5.59 -12.79
C PRO A 117 5.60 -4.99 -12.97
N PHE A 118 5.31 -3.94 -12.21
CA PHE A 118 4.17 -3.04 -12.44
C PHE A 118 4.56 -1.62 -12.02
N SER A 119 3.71 -0.65 -12.34
CA SER A 119 3.90 0.74 -11.94
C SER A 119 2.61 1.28 -11.34
N TYR A 120 2.71 2.20 -10.41
CA TYR A 120 1.54 2.91 -9.92
C TYR A 120 1.13 3.99 -10.91
N SER A 121 -0.17 4.08 -11.18
CA SER A 121 -0.75 5.18 -11.94
C SER A 121 -0.78 6.45 -11.10
N THR A 122 -0.55 7.59 -11.75
CA THR A 122 -0.71 8.92 -11.16
C THR A 122 -2.18 9.40 -11.16
N SER A 123 -3.09 8.64 -11.79
CA SER A 123 -4.52 8.90 -11.79
C SER A 123 -5.09 8.99 -10.37
N ARG A 124 -6.04 9.90 -10.19
CA ARG A 124 -6.83 9.99 -8.95
C ARG A 124 -7.98 8.98 -8.99
N ILE A 125 -7.74 7.76 -8.49
CA ILE A 125 -8.73 6.67 -8.50
C ILE A 125 -9.69 6.70 -7.31
N VAL A 126 -9.40 7.51 -6.27
CA VAL A 126 -10.31 7.74 -5.14
C VAL A 126 -10.47 9.23 -4.84
N PRO A 127 -11.68 9.67 -4.44
CA PRO A 127 -11.94 11.07 -4.09
C PRO A 127 -11.51 11.43 -2.66
N TRP A 128 -10.74 10.58 -1.97
CA TRP A 128 -10.37 10.78 -0.57
C TRP A 128 -9.47 12.00 -0.38
N ARG A 129 -9.61 12.64 0.78
CA ARG A 129 -8.75 13.72 1.26
C ARG A 129 -8.02 13.23 2.49
N VAL A 130 -6.70 13.44 2.53
CA VAL A 130 -5.88 13.17 3.71
C VAL A 130 -6.16 14.25 4.75
N LEU A 131 -6.53 13.86 5.96
CA LEU A 131 -6.72 14.79 7.08
C LEU A 131 -5.45 14.88 7.95
N ASP A 132 -4.78 13.75 8.13
CA ASP A 132 -3.51 13.62 8.84
C ASP A 132 -2.71 12.45 8.24
N ALA A 133 -1.39 12.56 8.26
CA ALA A 133 -0.47 11.51 7.82
C ALA A 133 0.86 11.67 8.56
N LYS A 134 1.14 10.74 9.47
CA LYS A 134 2.32 10.77 10.34
C LYS A 134 2.83 9.36 10.60
N ILE A 135 4.12 9.28 10.89
CA ILE A 135 4.75 8.09 11.46
C ILE A 135 5.03 8.42 12.92
N GLU A 136 4.44 7.63 13.82
CA GLU A 136 4.67 7.76 15.25
C GLU A 136 5.65 6.68 15.70
N ASP A 137 6.73 7.08 16.36
CA ASP A 137 7.55 6.14 17.11
C ASP A 137 6.81 5.82 18.42
N ALA A 138 6.53 4.56 18.70
CA ALA A 138 5.94 4.14 19.99
C ALA A 138 6.74 4.72 21.19
N ALA A 139 6.09 5.03 22.31
CA ALA A 139 6.82 5.47 23.51
C ALA A 139 7.68 4.33 24.08
#